data_AF-A0A957DWN7-F1
#
_entry.id   AF-A0A957DWN7-F1
#
_cell.length_a   1.000
_cell.length_b   1.000
_cell.length_c   1.000
_cell.angle_alpha   90.00
_cell.angle_beta   90.00
_cell.angle_gamma   90.00
#
_symmetry.space_group_name_H-M   'P 1'
#
loop_
_entity.id
_entity.type
_entity.pdbx_description
1 polymer ?
#
loop_
_entity_poly.entity_id
_entity_poly.type
_entity_poly.pdbx_seq_one_letter_code
_entity_poly.pdbx_strand_id
1 'polypeptide(L)'
;PAFRWTRFLPDELVETVAAYMPPMYVSRITGGQSPTTGQRIEGTLISLAATPRQMMKHGERFTYDRLHKAVLMSERRGARLMGLGAFTSVVGDAGITVAHESDIAITSGNSLTVAATLEAAKQAVVKMGATDLTKGKVMIIGATGSIGAVCSRLLAQAIYDVVLVSIEPERLIELKRTIQEETPGSKVAIATRPDELLPECDLIVTATSAFGQRIVDISKCKPGAVICDVARPPDINPQEAALRPDVLVIESGEVLIPGDIDFGYDIGLPPKTAYACLAETALLAMDGRFEDYTLGRNISVERVKEIYRLFKKHEFQIAGLRSFEDFVTDEDLVAKRALAEKLRNDPAYFEKVRTEAGEKIAAMPVMAKGVKASNGSSMRKFAIGAALVGGAAILLGRAIRRA
;
A
#
# COMPACT_ATOMS: atom_id res chain seq x y z
N PRO A 1 16.65 -10.28 -20.19
CA PRO A 1 16.14 -8.90 -19.96
C PRO A 1 16.98 -7.84 -20.70
N ALA A 2 16.32 -6.91 -21.39
CA ALA A 2 16.96 -5.87 -22.22
C ALA A 2 17.95 -4.97 -21.45
N PHE A 3 17.79 -4.86 -20.13
CA PHE A 3 18.61 -3.99 -19.27
C PHE A 3 19.58 -4.75 -18.35
N ARG A 4 19.92 -6.02 -18.66
CA ARG A 4 20.78 -6.84 -17.76
C ARG A 4 22.17 -6.25 -17.49
N TRP A 5 22.62 -5.29 -18.30
CA TRP A 5 23.90 -4.60 -18.14
C TRP A 5 23.87 -3.53 -17.04
N THR A 6 22.70 -3.01 -16.65
CA THR A 6 22.59 -1.94 -15.65
C THR A 6 23.00 -2.40 -14.25
N ARG A 7 23.03 -3.71 -13.98
CA ARG A 7 23.54 -4.29 -12.72
C ARG A 7 25.00 -3.97 -12.42
N PHE A 8 25.76 -3.51 -13.41
CA PHE A 8 27.16 -3.11 -13.27
C PHE A 8 27.33 -1.60 -13.04
N LEU A 9 26.22 -0.84 -13.01
CA LEU A 9 26.22 0.60 -12.76
C LEU A 9 25.68 0.90 -11.35
N PRO A 10 26.05 2.05 -10.75
CA PRO A 10 25.46 2.47 -9.49
C PRO A 10 23.95 2.69 -9.59
N ASP A 11 23.18 2.19 -8.61
CA ASP A 11 21.72 2.29 -8.61
C ASP A 11 21.22 3.73 -8.76
N GLU A 12 21.85 4.70 -8.09
CA GLU A 12 21.47 6.11 -8.21
C GLU A 12 21.61 6.66 -9.64
N LEU A 13 22.63 6.20 -10.37
CA LEU A 13 22.82 6.58 -11.77
C LEU A 13 21.74 5.92 -12.65
N VAL A 14 21.49 4.63 -12.43
CA VAL A 14 20.46 3.88 -13.17
C VAL A 14 19.08 4.49 -12.94
N GLU A 15 18.70 4.75 -11.69
CA GLU A 15 17.41 5.37 -11.35
C GLU A 15 17.27 6.75 -11.99
N THR A 16 18.32 7.58 -11.91
CA THR A 16 18.27 8.94 -12.44
C THR A 16 18.13 8.93 -13.96
N VAL A 17 18.87 8.08 -14.68
CA VAL A 17 18.79 7.98 -16.14
C VAL A 17 17.45 7.36 -16.56
N ALA A 18 17.02 6.27 -15.91
CA ALA A 18 15.76 5.59 -16.20
C ALA A 18 14.57 6.53 -16.02
N ALA A 19 14.59 7.40 -15.01
CA ALA A 19 13.51 8.35 -14.77
C ALA A 19 13.25 9.29 -15.96
N TYR A 20 14.25 9.58 -16.82
CA TYR A 20 14.07 10.39 -18.04
C TYR A 20 13.62 9.60 -19.27
N MET A 21 13.54 8.27 -19.18
CA MET A 21 13.01 7.44 -20.27
C MET A 21 11.50 7.67 -20.43
N PRO A 22 10.95 7.56 -21.65
CA PRO A 22 9.51 7.56 -21.86
C PRO A 22 8.87 6.32 -21.22
N PRO A 23 7.55 6.34 -20.95
CA PRO A 23 6.83 5.14 -20.54
C PRO A 23 7.04 4.00 -21.52
N MET A 24 7.15 2.79 -20.99
CA MET A 24 7.49 1.59 -21.75
C MET A 24 6.39 0.55 -21.61
N TYR A 25 6.02 -0.06 -22.74
CA TYR A 25 5.27 -1.31 -22.72
C TYR A 25 6.08 -2.40 -22.04
N VAL A 26 5.47 -3.08 -21.08
CA VAL A 26 6.09 -4.18 -20.34
C VAL A 26 5.57 -5.52 -20.86
N SER A 27 4.26 -5.72 -20.80
CA SER A 27 3.61 -6.99 -21.19
C SER A 27 2.12 -6.80 -21.47
N ARG A 28 1.51 -7.83 -22.05
CA ARG A 28 0.06 -7.96 -22.22
C ARG A 28 -0.46 -8.88 -21.13
N ILE A 29 -1.54 -8.47 -20.47
CA ILE A 29 -2.28 -9.28 -19.52
C ILE A 29 -3.40 -10.00 -20.28
N THR A 30 -3.54 -11.31 -20.09
CA THR A 30 -4.58 -12.12 -20.75
C THR A 30 -5.21 -13.10 -19.76
N GLY A 31 -6.29 -13.78 -20.15
CA GLY A 31 -6.86 -14.91 -19.40
C GLY A 31 -7.80 -14.54 -18.24
N GLY A 32 -7.94 -13.27 -17.91
CA GLY A 32 -8.95 -12.79 -16.96
C GLY A 32 -10.36 -12.99 -17.50
N GLN A 33 -11.23 -13.65 -16.72
CA GLN A 33 -12.61 -13.89 -17.10
C GLN A 33 -13.53 -13.92 -15.88
N SER A 34 -14.65 -13.21 -15.98
CA SER A 34 -15.74 -13.24 -15.01
C SER A 34 -16.40 -14.62 -15.00
N PRO A 35 -16.39 -15.35 -13.88
CA PRO A 35 -17.13 -16.61 -13.77
C PRO A 35 -18.65 -16.38 -13.89
N THR A 36 -19.11 -15.23 -13.42
CA THR A 36 -20.54 -14.89 -13.30
C THR A 36 -21.16 -14.36 -14.58
N THR A 37 -20.41 -13.59 -15.38
CA THR A 37 -20.92 -12.98 -16.62
C THR A 37 -20.28 -13.55 -17.88
N GLY A 38 -19.22 -14.35 -17.76
CA GLY A 38 -18.42 -14.84 -18.89
C GLY A 38 -17.57 -13.76 -19.58
N GLN A 39 -17.68 -12.49 -19.17
CA GLN A 39 -16.94 -11.36 -19.72
C GLN A 39 -15.43 -11.60 -19.58
N ARG A 40 -14.72 -11.54 -20.71
CA ARG A 40 -13.27 -11.63 -20.77
C ARG A 40 -12.66 -10.24 -20.74
N ILE A 41 -11.49 -10.15 -20.12
CA ILE A 41 -10.69 -8.93 -20.09
C ILE A 41 -9.28 -9.21 -20.59
N GLU A 42 -8.69 -8.20 -21.20
CA GLU A 42 -7.28 -8.15 -21.52
C GLU A 42 -6.73 -6.79 -21.09
N GLY A 43 -5.44 -6.74 -20.80
CA GLY A 43 -4.79 -5.53 -20.30
C GLY A 43 -3.41 -5.32 -20.90
N THR A 44 -2.88 -4.12 -20.69
CA THR A 44 -1.50 -3.78 -21.02
C THR A 44 -0.81 -3.24 -19.77
N LEU A 45 0.36 -3.80 -19.43
CA LEU A 45 1.22 -3.23 -18.40
C LEU A 45 2.17 -2.20 -19.01
N ILE A 46 2.20 -1.01 -18.41
CA ILE A 46 3.05 0.11 -18.79
C ILE A 46 3.85 0.56 -17.57
N SER A 47 5.16 0.69 -17.73
CA SER A 47 6.05 1.26 -16.70
C SER A 47 6.39 2.70 -17.04
N LEU A 48 6.39 3.60 -16.05
CA LEU A 48 6.87 4.98 -16.22
C LEU A 48 8.41 5.11 -16.16
N ALA A 49 9.12 4.00 -15.96
CA ALA A 49 10.58 3.95 -15.79
C ALA A 49 11.12 4.82 -14.62
N ALA A 50 10.27 5.23 -13.68
CA ALA A 50 10.64 6.05 -12.53
C ALA A 50 10.45 5.29 -11.23
N THR A 51 11.42 5.40 -10.31
CA THR A 51 11.30 4.87 -8.95
C THR A 51 10.53 5.86 -8.06
N PRO A 52 9.97 5.42 -6.91
CA PRO A 52 9.35 6.34 -5.95
C PRO A 52 10.28 7.50 -5.54
N ARG A 53 11.57 7.19 -5.33
CA ARG A 53 12.59 8.19 -4.97
C ARG A 53 12.72 9.27 -6.05
N GLN A 54 12.77 8.88 -7.32
CA GLN A 54 12.85 9.84 -8.42
C GLN A 54 11.56 10.63 -8.56
N MET A 55 10.39 9.98 -8.48
CA MET A 55 9.10 10.67 -8.55
C MET A 55 8.94 11.74 -7.46
N MET A 56 9.43 11.48 -6.23
CA MET A 56 9.41 12.46 -5.13
C MET A 56 10.44 13.58 -5.28
N LYS A 57 11.58 13.29 -5.94
CA LYS A 57 12.65 14.28 -6.17
C LYS A 57 12.24 15.31 -7.23
N HIS A 58 11.35 14.94 -8.14
CA HIS A 58 10.81 15.82 -9.17
C HIS A 58 9.45 16.41 -8.76
N GLY A 59 9.05 17.51 -9.40
CA GLY A 59 7.71 18.08 -9.19
C GLY A 59 6.62 17.24 -9.85
N GLU A 60 5.36 17.43 -9.45
CA GLU A 60 4.21 16.64 -9.90
C GLU A 60 4.06 16.57 -11.43
N ARG A 61 4.32 17.69 -12.13
CA ARG A 61 4.28 17.77 -13.61
C ARG A 61 5.19 16.76 -14.29
N PHE A 62 6.34 16.43 -13.70
CA PHE A 62 7.25 15.43 -14.25
C PHE A 62 6.56 14.06 -14.37
N THR A 63 5.77 13.70 -13.36
CA THR A 63 5.03 12.43 -13.35
C THR A 63 3.80 12.52 -14.24
N TYR A 64 3.08 13.64 -14.23
CA TYR A 64 1.93 13.86 -15.11
C TYR A 64 2.28 13.78 -16.60
N ASP A 65 3.38 14.41 -17.04
CA ASP A 65 3.84 14.32 -18.44
C ASP A 65 4.07 12.87 -18.90
N ARG A 66 4.46 11.99 -17.97
CA ARG A 66 4.68 10.57 -18.23
C ARG A 66 3.37 9.79 -18.19
N LEU A 67 2.50 10.09 -17.23
CA LEU A 67 1.17 9.50 -17.16
C LEU A 67 0.35 9.82 -18.40
N HIS A 68 0.37 11.07 -18.87
CA HIS A 68 -0.27 11.48 -20.12
C HIS A 68 0.27 10.69 -21.33
N LYS A 69 1.59 10.48 -21.43
CA LYS A 69 2.16 9.60 -22.48
C LYS A 69 1.69 8.16 -22.36
N ALA A 70 1.56 7.63 -21.13
CA ALA A 70 1.06 6.29 -20.89
C ALA A 70 -0.44 6.16 -21.23
N VAL A 71 -1.24 7.20 -21.01
CA VAL A 71 -2.65 7.31 -21.46
C VAL A 71 -2.72 7.21 -22.98
N LEU A 72 -1.98 8.07 -23.71
CA LEU A 72 -1.93 8.05 -25.18
C LEU A 72 -1.44 6.71 -25.75
N MET A 73 -0.57 6.01 -25.03
CA MET A 73 -0.13 4.66 -25.39
C MET A 73 -1.23 3.60 -25.17
N SER A 74 -2.01 3.75 -24.10
CA SER A 74 -3.12 2.87 -23.74
C SER A 74 -4.29 3.03 -24.71
N GLU A 75 -4.65 4.27 -25.06
CA GLU A 75 -5.68 4.62 -26.05
C GLU A 75 -5.38 4.00 -27.42
N ARG A 76 -4.14 4.18 -27.91
CA ARG A 76 -3.69 3.59 -29.19
C ARG A 76 -3.73 2.06 -29.21
N ARG A 77 -3.78 1.43 -28.05
CA ARG A 77 -3.94 -0.02 -27.87
C ARG A 77 -5.38 -0.45 -27.65
N GLY A 78 -6.33 0.48 -27.70
CA GLY A 78 -7.76 0.22 -27.53
C GLY A 78 -8.18 0.03 -26.07
N ALA A 79 -7.36 0.45 -25.10
CA ALA A 79 -7.78 0.48 -23.71
C ALA A 79 -8.95 1.46 -23.53
N ARG A 80 -9.88 1.13 -22.63
CA ARG A 80 -11.02 1.99 -22.25
C ARG A 80 -10.91 2.52 -20.82
N LEU A 81 -9.99 1.96 -20.04
CA LEU A 81 -9.74 2.28 -18.64
C LEU A 81 -8.24 2.08 -18.37
N MET A 82 -7.64 2.96 -17.59
CA MET A 82 -6.26 2.84 -17.11
C MET A 82 -6.20 2.97 -15.58
N GLY A 83 -5.48 2.03 -14.96
CA GLY A 83 -5.17 2.05 -13.54
C GLY A 83 -3.86 2.78 -13.23
N LEU A 84 -3.86 3.63 -12.21
CA LEU A 84 -2.66 4.26 -11.67
C LEU A 84 -2.12 3.42 -10.51
N GLY A 85 -1.22 2.50 -10.83
CA GLY A 85 -0.64 1.58 -9.85
C GLY A 85 0.45 2.23 -8.97
N ALA A 86 0.62 1.67 -7.76
CA ALA A 86 1.71 1.99 -6.85
C ALA A 86 1.88 3.50 -6.61
N PHE A 87 3.11 4.01 -6.74
CA PHE A 87 3.42 5.40 -6.42
C PHE A 87 2.86 6.42 -7.43
N THR A 88 2.34 5.96 -8.57
CA THR A 88 1.81 6.85 -9.62
C THR A 88 0.49 7.53 -9.20
N SER A 89 -0.29 6.91 -8.31
CA SER A 89 -1.49 7.52 -7.71
C SER A 89 -1.21 8.33 -6.45
N VAL A 90 0.01 8.26 -5.89
CA VAL A 90 0.41 9.01 -4.70
C VAL A 90 0.89 10.41 -5.06
N VAL A 91 1.55 10.55 -6.22
CA VAL A 91 2.07 11.83 -6.68
C VAL A 91 0.92 12.72 -7.14
N GLY A 92 0.91 13.96 -6.62
CA GLY A 92 -0.05 14.97 -7.03
C GLY A 92 -1.46 14.75 -6.47
N ASP A 93 -2.45 14.82 -7.35
CA ASP A 93 -3.87 14.87 -7.03
C ASP A 93 -4.59 13.51 -7.14
N ALA A 94 -3.83 12.41 -7.11
CA ALA A 94 -4.33 11.05 -7.19
C ALA A 94 -5.22 10.78 -8.42
N GLY A 95 -4.78 11.31 -9.57
CA GLY A 95 -5.32 10.99 -10.88
C GLY A 95 -6.39 11.94 -11.39
N ILE A 96 -6.73 13.01 -10.65
CA ILE A 96 -7.73 13.99 -11.11
C ILE A 96 -7.24 14.70 -12.37
N THR A 97 -6.01 15.21 -12.37
CA THR A 97 -5.44 15.87 -13.56
C THR A 97 -5.33 14.88 -14.72
N VAL A 98 -4.88 13.66 -14.46
CA VAL A 98 -4.72 12.64 -15.51
C VAL A 98 -6.06 12.26 -16.14
N ALA A 99 -7.10 12.10 -15.32
CA ALA A 99 -8.47 11.79 -15.78
C ALA A 99 -9.05 12.90 -16.64
N HIS A 100 -8.86 14.17 -16.22
CA HIS A 100 -9.33 15.33 -16.98
C HIS A 100 -8.63 15.46 -18.34
N GLU A 101 -7.39 14.99 -18.46
CA GLU A 101 -6.58 15.07 -19.68
C GLU A 101 -6.64 13.78 -20.54
N SER A 102 -7.46 12.80 -20.18
CA SER A 102 -7.54 11.50 -20.87
C SER A 102 -8.90 11.23 -21.51
N ASP A 103 -8.92 10.57 -22.68
CA ASP A 103 -10.16 10.12 -23.32
C ASP A 103 -10.63 8.74 -22.83
N ILE A 104 -9.84 8.09 -21.98
CA ILE A 104 -10.15 6.82 -21.31
C ILE A 104 -10.38 7.05 -19.82
N ALA A 105 -11.19 6.20 -19.21
CA ALA A 105 -11.43 6.26 -17.77
C ALA A 105 -10.13 6.05 -16.98
N ILE A 106 -10.03 6.66 -15.81
CA ILE A 106 -8.90 6.52 -14.88
C ILE A 106 -9.37 6.02 -13.52
N THR A 107 -8.57 5.16 -12.90
CA THR A 107 -8.72 4.85 -11.48
C THR A 107 -7.37 4.74 -10.76
N SER A 108 -7.31 5.19 -9.53
CA SER A 108 -6.15 4.98 -8.63
C SER A 108 -6.09 3.57 -8.04
N GLY A 109 -7.18 2.81 -8.07
CA GLY A 109 -7.23 1.48 -7.45
C GLY A 109 -7.38 1.51 -5.92
N ASN A 110 -7.56 2.68 -5.31
CA ASN A 110 -7.56 2.79 -3.86
C ASN A 110 -8.84 2.23 -3.21
N SER A 111 -9.97 2.17 -3.92
CA SER A 111 -11.22 1.67 -3.33
C SER A 111 -11.16 0.17 -3.07
N LEU A 112 -10.66 -0.61 -4.04
CA LEU A 112 -10.44 -2.03 -3.88
C LEU A 112 -9.27 -2.30 -2.95
N THR A 113 -8.27 -1.42 -2.90
CA THR A 113 -7.19 -1.52 -1.91
C THR A 113 -7.74 -1.45 -0.48
N VAL A 114 -8.63 -0.48 -0.19
CA VAL A 114 -9.32 -0.41 1.11
C VAL A 114 -10.15 -1.67 1.36
N ALA A 115 -10.95 -2.10 0.38
CA ALA A 115 -11.81 -3.27 0.54
C ALA A 115 -11.02 -4.57 0.79
N ALA A 116 -9.94 -4.80 0.03
CA ALA A 116 -9.07 -5.96 0.17
C ALA A 116 -8.32 -5.93 1.51
N THR A 117 -7.84 -4.75 1.92
CA THR A 117 -7.18 -4.55 3.23
C THR A 117 -8.11 -4.95 4.36
N LEU A 118 -9.35 -4.45 4.36
CA LEU A 118 -10.31 -4.73 5.43
C LEU A 118 -10.78 -6.19 5.41
N GLU A 119 -10.90 -6.81 4.23
CA GLU A 119 -11.20 -8.25 4.11
C GLU A 119 -10.04 -9.11 4.65
N ALA A 120 -8.78 -8.77 4.32
CA ALA A 120 -7.60 -9.47 4.83
C ALA A 120 -7.46 -9.28 6.34
N ALA A 121 -7.65 -8.07 6.85
CA ALA A 121 -7.67 -7.78 8.29
C ALA A 121 -8.73 -8.60 9.02
N LYS A 122 -9.95 -8.67 8.47
CA LYS A 122 -11.03 -9.53 8.98
C LYS A 122 -10.62 -11.00 9.04
N GLN A 123 -10.07 -11.54 7.95
CA GLN A 123 -9.61 -12.94 7.92
C GLN A 123 -8.52 -13.21 8.95
N ALA A 124 -7.59 -12.27 9.12
CA ALA A 124 -6.48 -12.38 10.07
C ALA A 124 -6.94 -12.37 11.52
N VAL A 125 -7.82 -11.45 11.93
CA VAL A 125 -8.32 -11.42 13.31
C VAL A 125 -9.14 -12.65 13.64
N VAL A 126 -9.96 -13.16 12.71
CA VAL A 126 -10.70 -14.42 12.89
C VAL A 126 -9.74 -15.59 13.04
N LYS A 127 -8.74 -15.70 12.16
CA LYS A 127 -7.71 -16.76 12.22
C LYS A 127 -6.86 -16.68 13.49
N MET A 128 -6.69 -15.48 14.08
CA MET A 128 -6.05 -15.25 15.37
C MET A 128 -6.96 -15.47 16.59
N GLY A 129 -8.22 -15.90 16.37
CA GLY A 129 -9.13 -16.35 17.41
C GLY A 129 -10.24 -15.38 17.81
N ALA A 130 -10.41 -14.26 17.09
CA ALA A 130 -11.56 -13.38 17.32
C ALA A 130 -12.86 -14.07 16.91
N THR A 131 -13.80 -14.18 17.85
CA THR A 131 -15.14 -14.78 17.62
C THR A 131 -16.23 -13.74 17.40
N ASP A 132 -16.04 -12.52 17.92
CA ASP A 132 -16.98 -11.41 17.83
C ASP A 132 -16.24 -10.18 17.28
N LEU A 133 -16.49 -9.88 15.99
CA LEU A 133 -15.83 -8.79 15.28
C LEU A 133 -16.38 -7.41 15.63
N THR A 134 -17.41 -7.30 16.48
CA THR A 134 -17.90 -6.01 16.99
C THR A 134 -17.25 -5.65 18.32
N LYS A 135 -16.32 -6.47 18.83
CA LYS A 135 -15.60 -6.26 20.08
C LYS A 135 -14.11 -6.10 19.83
N GLY A 136 -13.48 -5.36 20.74
CA GLY A 136 -12.06 -5.02 20.69
C GLY A 136 -11.85 -3.55 20.38
N LYS A 137 -10.61 -3.18 20.16
CA LYS A 137 -10.19 -1.82 19.83
C LYS A 137 -9.27 -1.85 18.62
N VAL A 138 -9.53 -0.97 17.66
CA VAL A 138 -8.74 -0.88 16.42
C VAL A 138 -8.01 0.45 16.30
N MET A 139 -6.75 0.41 15.92
CA MET A 139 -5.95 1.59 15.64
C MET A 139 -5.72 1.75 14.14
N ILE A 140 -5.86 2.98 13.64
CA ILE A 140 -5.52 3.33 12.27
C ILE A 140 -4.40 4.37 12.31
N ILE A 141 -3.23 4.02 11.78
CA ILE A 141 -2.05 4.89 11.69
C ILE A 141 -1.94 5.44 10.27
N GLY A 142 -1.86 6.76 10.14
CA GLY A 142 -2.11 7.45 8.88
C GLY A 142 -3.60 7.69 8.63
N ALA A 143 -4.38 7.86 9.71
CA ALA A 143 -5.84 7.97 9.66
C ALA A 143 -6.35 9.12 8.78
N THR A 144 -5.58 10.19 8.59
CA THR A 144 -5.96 11.33 7.73
C THR A 144 -5.56 11.13 6.27
N GLY A 145 -4.85 10.05 5.93
CA GLY A 145 -4.56 9.66 4.55
C GLY A 145 -5.80 9.12 3.84
N SER A 146 -5.75 9.02 2.50
CA SER A 146 -6.90 8.61 1.68
C SER A 146 -7.45 7.24 2.05
N ILE A 147 -6.57 6.23 2.15
CA ILE A 147 -6.93 4.88 2.57
C ILE A 147 -7.30 4.86 4.07
N GLY A 148 -6.45 5.47 4.90
CA GLY A 148 -6.64 5.49 6.36
C GLY A 148 -7.97 6.10 6.80
N ALA A 149 -8.43 7.18 6.15
CA ALA A 149 -9.68 7.86 6.50
C ALA A 149 -10.89 6.96 6.24
N VAL A 150 -10.91 6.26 5.10
CA VAL A 150 -12.01 5.33 4.78
C VAL A 150 -11.95 4.07 5.63
N CYS A 151 -10.76 3.51 5.86
CA CYS A 151 -10.58 2.42 6.83
C CYS A 151 -11.11 2.82 8.21
N SER A 152 -10.80 4.03 8.69
CA SER A 152 -11.26 4.53 9.98
C SER A 152 -12.79 4.60 10.06
N ARG A 153 -13.44 5.15 9.03
CA ARG A 153 -14.93 5.24 8.96
C ARG A 153 -15.59 3.86 8.90
N LEU A 154 -15.07 2.95 8.07
CA LEU A 154 -15.62 1.61 7.93
C LEU A 154 -15.41 0.74 9.18
N LEU A 155 -14.23 0.83 9.80
CA LEU A 155 -13.93 0.10 11.03
C LEU A 155 -14.72 0.63 12.22
N ALA A 156 -14.98 1.93 12.28
CA ALA A 156 -15.85 2.51 13.30
C ALA A 156 -17.28 1.97 13.21
N GLN A 157 -17.81 1.75 11.99
CA GLN A 157 -19.12 1.12 11.77
C GLN A 157 -19.16 -0.36 12.22
N ALA A 158 -18.00 -1.04 12.30
CA ALA A 158 -17.92 -2.45 12.65
C ALA A 158 -17.61 -2.68 14.14
N ILE A 159 -16.59 -2.01 14.69
CA ILE A 159 -16.02 -2.27 16.02
C ILE A 159 -16.44 -1.22 17.06
N TYR A 160 -16.91 -0.05 16.63
CA TYR A 160 -17.29 1.11 17.45
C TYR A 160 -16.17 1.73 18.30
N ASP A 161 -15.11 1.02 18.69
CA ASP A 161 -13.96 1.55 19.47
C ASP A 161 -12.71 1.69 18.57
N VAL A 162 -12.43 2.92 18.16
CA VAL A 162 -11.36 3.24 17.19
C VAL A 162 -10.39 4.29 17.73
N VAL A 163 -9.12 4.11 17.41
CA VAL A 163 -8.03 5.05 17.67
C VAL A 163 -7.48 5.57 16.35
N LEU A 164 -7.58 6.88 16.14
CA LEU A 164 -7.09 7.54 14.94
C LEU A 164 -5.72 8.17 15.21
N VAL A 165 -4.72 7.78 14.44
CA VAL A 165 -3.35 8.27 14.60
C VAL A 165 -2.88 8.98 13.33
N SER A 166 -2.48 10.25 13.46
CA SER A 166 -1.87 11.04 12.40
C SER A 166 -1.11 12.24 12.96
N ILE A 167 -0.15 12.77 12.19
CA ILE A 167 0.61 13.99 12.53
C ILE A 167 -0.20 15.27 12.32
N GLU A 168 -1.40 15.20 11.73
CA GLU A 168 -2.26 16.33 11.40
C GLU A 168 -3.44 16.44 12.41
N PRO A 169 -3.27 17.13 13.54
CA PRO A 169 -4.27 17.14 14.62
C PRO A 169 -5.62 17.72 14.19
N GLU A 170 -5.63 18.78 13.37
CA GLU A 170 -6.87 19.40 12.89
C GLU A 170 -7.71 18.43 12.05
N ARG A 171 -7.06 17.71 11.14
CA ARG A 171 -7.72 16.70 10.29
C ARG A 171 -8.18 15.48 11.10
N LEU A 172 -7.49 15.13 12.19
CA LEU A 172 -7.96 14.10 13.12
C LEU A 172 -9.25 14.52 13.84
N ILE A 173 -9.33 15.77 14.28
CA ILE A 173 -10.54 16.31 14.92
C ILE A 173 -11.72 16.29 13.94
N GLU A 174 -11.50 16.72 12.70
CA GLU A 174 -12.51 16.67 11.65
C GLU A 174 -12.97 15.23 11.36
N LEU A 175 -12.03 14.31 11.13
CA LEU A 175 -12.36 12.90 10.88
C LEU A 175 -13.10 12.26 12.05
N LYS A 176 -12.70 12.57 13.29
CA LYS A 176 -13.41 12.13 14.49
C LYS A 176 -14.86 12.62 14.48
N ARG A 177 -15.10 13.90 14.20
CA ARG A 177 -16.45 14.45 14.11
C ARG A 177 -17.28 13.71 13.05
N THR A 178 -16.73 13.53 11.85
CA THR A 178 -17.39 12.79 10.76
C THR A 178 -17.76 11.37 11.18
N ILE A 179 -16.85 10.64 11.84
CA ILE A 179 -17.13 9.28 12.32
C ILE A 179 -18.25 9.25 13.36
N GLN A 180 -18.25 10.21 14.29
CA GLN A 180 -19.28 10.28 15.34
C GLN A 180 -20.65 10.66 14.79
N GLU A 181 -20.70 11.48 13.72
CA GLU A 181 -21.92 11.81 12.99
C GLU A 181 -22.46 10.60 12.21
N GLU A 182 -21.59 9.88 11.50
CA GLU A 182 -21.97 8.71 10.69
C GLU A 182 -22.26 7.46 11.50
N THR A 183 -21.60 7.31 12.65
CA THR A 183 -21.72 6.14 13.54
C THR A 183 -21.95 6.61 14.97
N PRO A 184 -23.19 7.01 15.32
CA PRO A 184 -23.54 7.39 16.67
C PRO A 184 -23.21 6.28 17.67
N GLY A 185 -22.59 6.64 18.79
CA GLY A 185 -22.16 5.70 19.83
C GLY A 185 -20.74 5.15 19.65
N SER A 186 -20.05 5.48 18.56
CA SER A 186 -18.62 5.16 18.41
C SER A 186 -17.75 5.90 19.44
N LYS A 187 -16.81 5.17 20.05
CA LYS A 187 -15.73 5.70 20.88
C LYS A 187 -14.54 5.98 19.97
N VAL A 188 -14.26 7.27 19.76
CA VAL A 188 -13.19 7.72 18.89
C VAL A 188 -12.12 8.44 19.70
N ALA A 189 -10.97 7.78 19.88
CA ALA A 189 -9.77 8.40 20.40
C ALA A 189 -8.92 8.94 19.26
N ILE A 190 -8.21 10.05 19.49
CA ILE A 190 -7.25 10.62 18.54
C ILE A 190 -5.90 10.74 19.22
N ALA A 191 -4.82 10.49 18.48
CA ALA A 191 -3.47 10.68 18.97
C ALA A 191 -2.54 11.10 17.84
N THR A 192 -1.49 11.86 18.16
CA THR A 192 -0.44 12.21 17.18
C THR A 192 0.67 11.15 17.10
N ARG A 193 0.67 10.21 18.05
CA ARG A 193 1.60 9.08 18.13
C ARG A 193 0.86 7.82 18.56
N PRO A 194 1.25 6.63 18.08
CA PRO A 194 0.58 5.39 18.44
C PRO A 194 0.95 4.89 19.84
N ASP A 195 2.14 5.27 20.35
CA ASP A 195 2.81 4.68 21.50
C ASP A 195 1.93 4.41 22.74
N GLU A 196 1.09 5.38 23.12
CA GLU A 196 0.32 5.33 24.36
C GLU A 196 -0.89 4.39 24.29
N LEU A 197 -1.57 4.37 23.14
CA LEU A 197 -2.82 3.60 22.95
C LEU A 197 -2.60 2.26 22.24
N LEU A 198 -1.42 2.04 21.68
CA LEU A 198 -1.04 0.79 21.00
C LEU A 198 -1.19 -0.46 21.89
N PRO A 199 -0.86 -0.44 23.20
CA PRO A 199 -1.08 -1.57 24.10
C PRO A 199 -2.55 -1.93 24.34
N GLU A 200 -3.49 -1.12 23.86
CA GLU A 200 -4.92 -1.35 24.02
C GLU A 200 -5.57 -1.91 22.76
N CYS A 201 -4.85 -2.01 21.63
CA CYS A 201 -5.44 -2.31 20.32
C CYS A 201 -5.22 -3.76 19.91
N ASP A 202 -6.27 -4.39 19.40
CA ASP A 202 -6.30 -5.79 18.94
C ASP A 202 -6.02 -5.89 17.43
N LEU A 203 -6.43 -4.86 16.67
CA LEU A 203 -6.12 -4.68 15.26
C LEU A 203 -5.45 -3.31 15.05
N ILE A 204 -4.37 -3.29 14.28
CA ILE A 204 -3.69 -2.07 13.84
C ILE A 204 -3.68 -2.07 12.31
N VAL A 205 -4.09 -0.98 11.69
CA VAL A 205 -3.97 -0.77 10.24
C VAL A 205 -3.01 0.38 10.00
N THR A 206 -1.93 0.14 9.25
CA THR A 206 -0.97 1.19 8.87
C THR A 206 -1.16 1.57 7.41
N ALA A 207 -1.39 2.86 7.16
CA ALA A 207 -1.59 3.41 5.82
C ALA A 207 -0.90 4.78 5.71
N THR A 208 0.40 4.83 5.98
CA THR A 208 1.17 6.07 6.02
C THR A 208 2.02 6.28 4.78
N SER A 209 2.28 7.55 4.43
CA SER A 209 3.23 7.96 3.39
C SER A 209 4.63 8.27 3.94
N ALA A 210 4.85 8.16 5.25
CA ALA A 210 6.13 8.46 5.89
C ALA A 210 7.29 7.58 5.42
N PHE A 211 8.52 8.11 5.51
CA PHE A 211 9.77 7.42 5.19
C PHE A 211 10.80 7.60 6.31
N GLY A 212 11.60 6.56 6.56
CA GLY A 212 12.76 6.66 7.45
C GLY A 212 12.44 6.92 8.93
N GLN A 213 11.21 6.68 9.37
CA GLN A 213 10.81 6.75 10.78
C GLN A 213 10.02 5.49 11.17
N ARG A 214 10.14 5.05 12.42
CA ARG A 214 9.41 3.87 12.92
C ARG A 214 7.93 4.22 13.09
N ILE A 215 7.07 3.45 12.43
CA ILE A 215 5.62 3.69 12.43
C ILE A 215 4.94 2.99 13.62
N VAL A 216 5.38 1.77 13.94
CA VAL A 216 4.85 0.96 15.04
C VAL A 216 6.02 0.42 15.85
N ASP A 217 5.97 0.57 17.17
CA ASP A 217 6.84 -0.16 18.08
C ASP A 217 6.13 -1.47 18.48
N ILE A 218 6.45 -2.55 17.77
CA ILE A 218 5.74 -3.83 17.94
C ILE A 218 5.91 -4.41 19.35
N SER A 219 6.94 -4.01 20.11
CA SER A 219 7.10 -4.45 21.50
C SER A 219 5.90 -4.06 22.37
N LYS A 220 5.25 -2.93 22.06
CA LYS A 220 4.12 -2.40 22.82
C LYS A 220 2.77 -3.02 22.44
N CYS A 221 2.69 -3.81 21.38
CA CYS A 221 1.45 -4.44 20.94
C CYS A 221 0.92 -5.46 21.97
N LYS A 222 -0.40 -5.58 22.07
CA LYS A 222 -1.05 -6.65 22.82
C LYS A 222 -0.60 -8.04 22.37
N PRO A 223 -0.58 -9.04 23.26
CA PRO A 223 -0.39 -10.42 22.85
C PRO A 223 -1.43 -10.90 21.85
N GLY A 224 -0.98 -11.36 20.67
CA GLY A 224 -1.88 -11.81 19.60
C GLY A 224 -2.51 -10.70 18.77
N ALA A 225 -2.03 -9.46 18.88
CA ALA A 225 -2.49 -8.37 18.02
C ALA A 225 -2.24 -8.68 16.54
N VAL A 226 -3.09 -8.13 15.68
CA VAL A 226 -2.94 -8.19 14.22
C VAL A 226 -2.54 -6.80 13.72
N ILE A 227 -1.51 -6.74 12.88
CA ILE A 227 -1.13 -5.53 12.16
C ILE A 227 -1.31 -5.76 10.66
N CYS A 228 -2.12 -4.93 10.02
CA CYS A 228 -2.28 -4.90 8.57
C CYS A 228 -1.51 -3.70 8.00
N ASP A 229 -0.38 -4.01 7.37
CA ASP A 229 0.51 -3.04 6.74
C ASP A 229 0.12 -2.83 5.28
N VAL A 230 -0.48 -1.68 5.01
CA VAL A 230 -0.98 -1.34 3.67
C VAL A 230 0.11 -0.77 2.79
N ALA A 231 1.21 -0.30 3.37
CA ALA A 231 2.22 0.43 2.65
C ALA A 231 3.03 -0.49 1.72
N ARG A 232 3.33 0.01 0.53
CA ARG A 232 4.32 -0.56 -0.37
C ARG A 232 5.29 0.56 -0.80
N PRO A 233 6.56 0.52 -0.39
CA PRO A 233 7.20 -0.51 0.46
C PRO A 233 6.65 -0.52 1.92
N PRO A 234 6.86 -1.61 2.70
CA PRO A 234 6.21 -1.81 4.00
C PRO A 234 6.69 -0.85 5.09
N ASP A 235 5.80 -0.54 6.02
CA ASP A 235 6.05 0.29 7.21
C ASP A 235 6.79 -0.49 8.31
N ILE A 236 6.56 -1.80 8.39
CA ILE A 236 7.17 -2.68 9.41
C ILE A 236 8.29 -3.51 8.79
N ASN A 237 9.40 -3.61 9.53
CA ASN A 237 10.55 -4.42 9.14
C ASN A 237 10.37 -5.89 9.61
N PRO A 238 10.66 -6.92 8.77
CA PRO A 238 10.71 -8.32 9.18
C PRO A 238 11.50 -8.58 10.47
N GLN A 239 12.65 -7.89 10.67
CA GLN A 239 13.45 -8.11 11.87
C GLN A 239 12.80 -7.52 13.13
N GLU A 240 12.02 -6.45 13.01
CA GLU A 240 11.24 -5.94 14.14
C GLU A 240 10.08 -6.88 14.45
N ALA A 241 9.36 -7.36 13.43
CA ALA A 241 8.27 -8.32 13.58
C ALA A 241 8.71 -9.64 14.23
N ALA A 242 9.91 -10.12 13.93
CA ALA A 242 10.48 -11.34 14.52
C ALA A 242 10.68 -11.26 16.05
N LEU A 243 10.73 -10.05 16.63
CA LEU A 243 10.88 -9.87 18.08
C LEU A 243 9.58 -10.15 18.86
N ARG A 244 8.44 -10.09 18.19
CA ARG A 244 7.13 -10.40 18.76
C ARG A 244 6.43 -11.43 17.89
N PRO A 245 6.89 -12.70 17.93
CA PRO A 245 6.35 -13.74 17.06
C PRO A 245 4.87 -14.03 17.34
N ASP A 246 4.33 -13.65 18.50
CA ASP A 246 2.91 -13.73 18.82
C ASP A 246 2.03 -12.70 18.08
N VAL A 247 2.61 -11.61 17.58
CA VAL A 247 1.92 -10.60 16.77
C VAL A 247 1.89 -11.07 15.31
N LEU A 248 0.75 -10.94 14.67
CA LEU A 248 0.57 -11.27 13.26
C LEU A 248 0.67 -9.99 12.42
N VAL A 249 1.75 -9.83 11.65
CA VAL A 249 1.89 -8.76 10.67
C VAL A 249 1.50 -9.31 9.31
N ILE A 250 0.54 -8.67 8.63
CA ILE A 250 0.10 -9.03 7.28
C ILE A 250 0.12 -7.84 6.34
N GLU A 251 0.21 -8.10 5.05
CA GLU A 251 0.13 -7.11 3.97
C GLU A 251 -1.35 -6.79 3.63
N SER A 252 -1.62 -5.77 2.80
CA SER A 252 -2.97 -5.24 2.45
C SER A 252 -3.92 -6.17 1.67
N GLY A 253 -3.62 -7.46 1.61
CA GLY A 253 -4.41 -8.47 0.91
C GLY A 253 -4.24 -8.39 -0.60
N GLU A 254 -3.41 -9.29 -1.16
CA GLU A 254 -3.40 -9.48 -2.60
C GLU A 254 -4.64 -10.23 -3.09
N VAL A 255 -4.94 -10.03 -4.38
CA VAL A 255 -6.19 -10.44 -4.98
C VAL A 255 -5.94 -11.50 -6.05
N LEU A 256 -6.68 -12.60 -5.99
CA LEU A 256 -6.82 -13.53 -7.09
C LEU A 256 -7.87 -13.00 -8.05
N ILE A 257 -7.42 -12.72 -9.27
CA ILE A 257 -8.30 -12.34 -10.38
C ILE A 257 -8.81 -13.63 -11.04
N PRO A 258 -10.13 -13.79 -11.22
CA PRO A 258 -10.69 -15.02 -11.76
C PRO A 258 -10.30 -15.25 -13.23
N GLY A 259 -10.27 -16.53 -13.61
CA GLY A 259 -9.78 -17.00 -14.91
C GLY A 259 -8.35 -17.55 -14.83
N ASP A 260 -7.77 -17.82 -15.99
CA ASP A 260 -6.38 -18.26 -16.12
C ASP A 260 -5.48 -17.06 -16.43
N ILE A 261 -5.52 -16.07 -15.54
CA ILE A 261 -4.87 -14.80 -15.79
C ILE A 261 -3.35 -14.94 -15.83
N ASP A 262 -2.76 -14.39 -16.89
CA ASP A 262 -1.31 -14.25 -17.06
C ASP A 262 -0.98 -12.77 -17.25
N PHE A 263 -0.10 -12.25 -16.39
CA PHE A 263 0.36 -10.86 -16.47
C PHE A 263 1.45 -10.66 -17.54
N GLY A 264 2.04 -11.74 -18.06
CA GLY A 264 3.13 -11.70 -19.04
C GLY A 264 4.42 -11.06 -18.52
N TYR A 265 4.49 -10.77 -17.22
CA TYR A 265 5.62 -10.17 -16.52
C TYR A 265 5.56 -10.53 -15.05
N ASP A 266 6.73 -10.70 -14.43
CA ASP A 266 6.85 -10.93 -12.99
C ASP A 266 6.66 -9.61 -12.22
N ILE A 267 5.47 -9.45 -11.64
CA ILE A 267 5.11 -8.27 -10.83
C ILE A 267 5.52 -8.43 -9.36
N GLY A 268 6.30 -9.46 -9.01
CA GLY A 268 6.75 -9.74 -7.64
C GLY A 268 5.70 -10.47 -6.78
N LEU A 269 4.73 -11.12 -7.43
CA LEU A 269 3.64 -11.85 -6.78
C LEU A 269 3.51 -13.26 -7.36
N PRO A 270 2.97 -14.22 -6.58
CA PRO A 270 2.65 -15.54 -7.07
C PRO A 270 1.73 -15.52 -8.31
N PRO A 271 1.72 -16.60 -9.12
CA PRO A 271 0.83 -16.69 -10.28
C PRO A 271 -0.62 -16.35 -9.94
N LYS A 272 -1.32 -15.69 -10.86
CA LYS A 272 -2.73 -15.26 -10.74
C LYS A 272 -3.02 -14.21 -9.65
N THR A 273 -2.01 -13.81 -8.89
CA THR A 273 -2.13 -12.89 -7.77
C THR A 273 -1.75 -11.47 -8.20
N ALA A 274 -2.60 -10.51 -7.89
CA ALA A 274 -2.42 -9.09 -8.22
C ALA A 274 -2.46 -8.22 -6.97
N TYR A 275 -1.77 -7.08 -7.04
CA TYR A 275 -2.03 -5.98 -6.11
C TYR A 275 -3.48 -5.50 -6.26
N ALA A 276 -4.11 -5.14 -5.14
CA ALA A 276 -5.51 -4.70 -5.13
C ALA A 276 -5.78 -3.50 -6.07
N CYS A 277 -4.84 -2.57 -6.20
CA CYS A 277 -5.00 -1.43 -7.12
C CYS A 277 -5.02 -1.85 -8.59
N LEU A 278 -4.22 -2.84 -9.00
CA LEU A 278 -4.27 -3.43 -10.34
C LEU A 278 -5.57 -4.22 -10.53
N ALA A 279 -5.96 -5.00 -9.51
CA ALA A 279 -7.18 -5.78 -9.53
C ALA A 279 -8.44 -4.91 -9.67
N GLU A 280 -8.43 -3.66 -9.20
CA GLU A 280 -9.57 -2.72 -9.38
C GLU A 280 -9.79 -2.43 -10.87
N THR A 281 -8.72 -2.15 -11.61
CA THR A 281 -8.80 -1.92 -13.06
C THR A 281 -9.34 -3.15 -13.79
N ALA A 282 -8.87 -4.34 -13.41
CA ALA A 282 -9.37 -5.60 -13.95
C ALA A 282 -10.85 -5.81 -13.62
N LEU A 283 -11.25 -5.59 -12.37
CA LEU A 283 -12.62 -5.76 -11.90
C LEU A 283 -13.60 -4.82 -12.61
N LEU A 284 -13.24 -3.53 -12.74
CA LEU A 284 -14.06 -2.55 -13.46
C LEU A 284 -14.21 -2.90 -14.93
N ALA A 285 -13.11 -3.29 -15.60
CA ALA A 285 -13.16 -3.75 -16.98
C ALA A 285 -14.03 -5.02 -17.14
N MET A 286 -13.99 -5.90 -16.14
CA MET A 286 -14.74 -7.16 -16.13
C MET A 286 -16.24 -6.96 -15.88
N ASP A 287 -16.61 -5.94 -15.11
CA ASP A 287 -18.00 -5.50 -14.93
C ASP A 287 -18.49 -4.61 -16.10
N GLY A 288 -17.59 -4.20 -16.99
CA GLY A 288 -17.90 -3.30 -18.11
C GLY A 288 -18.06 -1.83 -17.71
N ARG A 289 -17.51 -1.44 -16.55
CA ARG A 289 -17.55 -0.07 -16.02
C ARG A 289 -16.33 0.71 -16.49
N PHE A 290 -16.56 1.59 -17.45
CA PHE A 290 -15.53 2.46 -18.03
C PHE A 290 -15.83 3.92 -17.68
N GLU A 291 -15.82 4.20 -16.39
CA GLU A 291 -15.97 5.54 -15.82
C GLU A 291 -14.79 5.81 -14.89
N ASP A 292 -14.46 7.09 -14.70
CA ASP A 292 -13.56 7.48 -13.63
C ASP A 292 -14.10 7.00 -12.30
N TYR A 293 -13.31 6.20 -11.59
CA TYR A 293 -13.82 5.44 -10.46
C TYR A 293 -13.28 5.96 -9.13
N THR A 294 -12.02 5.64 -8.81
CA THR A 294 -11.38 6.14 -7.60
C THR A 294 -10.37 7.23 -7.96
N LEU A 295 -10.73 8.49 -7.75
CA LEU A 295 -9.86 9.63 -7.98
C LEU A 295 -9.73 10.48 -6.72
N GLY A 296 -8.63 11.23 -6.63
CA GLY A 296 -8.44 12.19 -5.55
C GLY A 296 -8.11 11.55 -4.21
N ARG A 297 -7.92 12.41 -3.21
CA ARG A 297 -7.53 11.98 -1.86
C ARG A 297 -8.72 11.66 -0.95
N ASN A 298 -9.92 12.05 -1.34
CA ASN A 298 -11.15 11.82 -0.59
C ASN A 298 -11.91 10.65 -1.21
N ILE A 299 -11.61 9.44 -0.77
CA ILE A 299 -12.26 8.22 -1.26
C ILE A 299 -13.65 8.10 -0.62
N SER A 300 -14.67 7.81 -1.44
CA SER A 300 -16.05 7.59 -0.96
C SER A 300 -16.19 6.21 -0.31
N VAL A 301 -16.85 6.16 0.85
CA VAL A 301 -17.21 4.91 1.54
C VAL A 301 -18.17 4.07 0.68
N GLU A 302 -19.07 4.72 -0.05
CA GLU A 302 -20.04 4.09 -0.94
C GLU A 302 -19.35 3.42 -2.12
N ARG A 303 -18.34 4.06 -2.72
CA ARG A 303 -17.50 3.45 -3.76
C ARG A 303 -16.73 2.24 -3.26
N VAL A 304 -16.20 2.27 -2.04
CA VAL A 304 -15.57 1.09 -1.41
C VAL A 304 -16.57 -0.05 -1.20
N LYS A 305 -17.78 0.26 -0.71
CA LYS A 305 -18.84 -0.74 -0.54
C LYS A 305 -19.31 -1.30 -1.90
N GLU A 306 -19.39 -0.45 -2.92
CA GLU A 306 -19.75 -0.83 -4.29
C GLU A 306 -18.72 -1.75 -4.92
N ILE A 307 -17.44 -1.37 -4.92
CA ILE A 307 -16.38 -2.19 -5.51
C ILE A 307 -16.22 -3.53 -4.77
N TYR A 308 -16.48 -3.57 -3.45
CA TYR A 308 -16.49 -4.84 -2.71
C TYR A 308 -17.67 -5.74 -3.12
N ARG A 309 -18.85 -5.18 -3.41
CA ARG A 309 -19.96 -5.97 -4.00
C ARG A 309 -19.60 -6.49 -5.38
N LEU A 310 -18.92 -5.70 -6.21
CA LEU A 310 -18.43 -6.16 -7.52
C LEU A 310 -17.37 -7.26 -7.37
N PHE A 311 -16.44 -7.09 -6.44
CA PHE A 311 -15.43 -8.09 -6.10
C PHE A 311 -16.07 -9.44 -5.77
N LYS A 312 -17.12 -9.44 -4.92
CA LYS A 312 -17.90 -10.65 -4.61
C LYS A 312 -18.72 -11.14 -5.81
N LYS A 313 -19.37 -10.23 -6.54
CA LYS A 313 -20.19 -10.54 -7.73
C LYS A 313 -19.38 -11.31 -8.76
N HIS A 314 -18.14 -10.89 -9.02
CA HIS A 314 -17.27 -11.50 -10.03
C HIS A 314 -16.33 -12.55 -9.44
N GLU A 315 -16.55 -12.99 -8.20
CA GLU A 315 -15.79 -14.07 -7.55
C GLU A 315 -14.27 -13.81 -7.49
N PHE A 316 -13.88 -12.55 -7.32
CA PHE A 316 -12.52 -12.23 -6.91
C PHE A 316 -12.31 -12.70 -5.47
N GLN A 317 -11.08 -13.09 -5.14
CA GLN A 317 -10.73 -13.64 -3.83
C GLN A 317 -9.48 -12.98 -3.27
N ILE A 318 -9.29 -13.02 -1.96
CA ILE A 318 -8.00 -12.70 -1.36
C ILE A 318 -7.10 -13.92 -1.53
N ALA A 319 -5.88 -13.74 -2.04
CA ALA A 319 -4.96 -14.82 -2.40
C ALA A 319 -4.43 -15.63 -1.21
N GLY A 320 -4.63 -15.10 -0.01
CA GLY A 320 -4.10 -15.60 1.25
C GLY A 320 -3.56 -14.43 2.06
N LEU A 321 -3.30 -14.66 3.35
CA LEU A 321 -2.60 -13.68 4.17
C LEU A 321 -1.11 -13.79 3.87
N ARG A 322 -0.46 -12.68 3.53
CA ARG A 322 1.00 -12.64 3.34
C ARG A 322 1.68 -11.81 4.41
N SER A 323 2.86 -12.22 4.79
CA SER A 323 3.75 -11.54 5.74
C SER A 323 5.15 -11.56 5.16
N PHE A 324 5.68 -10.38 4.81
CA PHE A 324 7.03 -10.23 4.25
C PHE A 324 7.30 -11.14 3.04
N GLU A 325 6.41 -11.04 2.04
CA GLU A 325 6.46 -11.82 0.79
C GLU A 325 6.07 -13.32 0.90
N ASP A 326 5.99 -13.88 2.10
CA ASP A 326 5.59 -15.27 2.31
C ASP A 326 4.11 -15.40 2.69
N PHE A 327 3.46 -16.51 2.29
CA PHE A 327 2.11 -16.82 2.76
C PHE A 327 2.13 -17.31 4.20
N VAL A 328 1.24 -16.75 5.02
CA VAL A 328 1.03 -17.19 6.40
C VAL A 328 0.27 -18.51 6.38
N THR A 329 0.89 -19.55 6.94
CA THR A 329 0.30 -20.89 7.01
C THR A 329 -0.63 -21.04 8.23
N ASP A 330 -1.47 -22.07 8.21
CA ASP A 330 -2.29 -22.38 9.39
C ASP A 330 -1.44 -22.85 10.58
N GLU A 331 -0.28 -23.47 10.32
CA GLU A 331 0.70 -23.84 11.36
C GLU A 331 1.29 -22.59 12.04
N ASP A 332 1.65 -21.57 11.25
CA ASP A 332 2.09 -20.27 11.78
C ASP A 332 1.02 -19.68 12.68
N LEU A 333 -0.24 -19.65 12.22
CA LEU A 333 -1.36 -19.09 12.98
C LEU A 333 -1.63 -19.86 14.28
N VAL A 334 -1.50 -21.19 14.28
CA VAL A 334 -1.60 -22.00 15.51
C VAL A 334 -0.48 -21.65 16.49
N ALA A 335 0.77 -21.59 16.02
CA ALA A 335 1.92 -21.25 16.87
C ALA A 335 1.80 -19.84 17.45
N LYS A 336 1.41 -18.85 16.63
CA LYS A 336 1.17 -17.46 17.03
C LYS A 336 0.09 -17.36 18.10
N ARG A 337 -1.05 -18.04 17.91
CA ARG A 337 -2.15 -18.07 18.88
C ARG A 337 -1.73 -18.70 20.21
N ALA A 338 -1.06 -19.85 20.17
CA ALA A 338 -0.59 -20.53 21.38
C ALA A 338 0.37 -19.66 22.19
N LEU A 339 1.29 -18.95 21.52
CA LEU A 339 2.19 -18.01 22.19
C LEU A 339 1.43 -16.80 22.75
N ALA A 340 0.50 -16.24 22.00
CA ALA A 340 -0.33 -15.13 22.46
C ALA A 340 -1.15 -15.51 23.72
N GLU A 341 -1.73 -16.72 23.76
CA GLU A 341 -2.42 -17.25 24.93
C GLU A 341 -1.49 -17.42 26.13
N LYS A 342 -0.29 -17.98 25.92
CA LYS A 342 0.72 -18.10 26.97
C LYS A 342 1.07 -16.74 27.58
N LEU A 343 1.29 -15.72 26.74
CA LEU A 343 1.61 -14.36 27.18
C LEU A 343 0.43 -13.68 27.90
N ARG A 344 -0.81 -13.93 27.48
CA ARG A 344 -2.00 -13.44 28.20
C ARG A 344 -2.15 -14.07 29.59
N ASN A 345 -1.80 -15.35 29.72
CA ASN A 345 -1.92 -16.11 30.97
C ASN A 345 -0.76 -15.87 31.94
N ASP A 346 0.36 -15.28 31.49
CA ASP A 346 1.52 -14.96 32.32
C ASP A 346 1.98 -13.50 32.08
N PRO A 347 1.38 -12.53 32.79
CA PRO A 347 1.71 -11.12 32.64
C PRO A 347 3.17 -10.77 32.98
N ALA A 348 3.80 -11.51 33.91
CA ALA A 348 5.19 -11.27 34.28
C ALA A 348 6.14 -11.72 33.16
N TYR A 349 5.85 -12.86 32.53
CA TYR A 349 6.58 -13.31 31.35
C TYR A 349 6.35 -12.40 30.14
N PHE A 350 5.11 -11.95 29.91
CA PHE A 350 4.82 -10.97 28.87
C PHE A 350 5.64 -9.69 29.06
N GLU A 351 5.75 -9.21 30.31
CA GLU A 351 6.50 -7.99 30.56
C GLU A 351 7.97 -8.14 30.27
N LYS A 352 8.57 -9.27 30.63
CA LYS A 352 9.95 -9.62 30.26
C LYS A 352 10.13 -9.62 28.73
N VAL A 353 9.24 -10.30 28.00
CA VAL A 353 9.29 -10.35 26.53
C VAL A 353 9.15 -8.95 25.92
N ARG A 354 8.27 -8.12 26.46
CA ARG A 354 8.08 -6.72 26.04
C ARG A 354 9.35 -5.90 26.24
N THR A 355 9.96 -5.95 27.42
CA THR A 355 11.19 -5.21 27.71
C THR A 355 12.34 -5.64 26.81
N GLU A 356 12.56 -6.95 26.66
CA GLU A 356 13.64 -7.48 25.79
C GLU A 356 13.43 -7.09 24.31
N ALA A 357 12.18 -7.14 23.82
CA ALA A 357 11.85 -6.69 22.47
C ALA A 357 12.09 -5.18 22.33
N GLY A 358 11.67 -4.38 23.29
CA GLY A 358 11.84 -2.92 23.29
C GLY A 358 13.31 -2.49 23.27
N GLU A 359 14.17 -3.14 24.07
CA GLU A 359 15.62 -2.89 24.07
C GLU A 359 16.25 -3.21 22.72
N LYS A 360 15.89 -4.34 22.10
CA LYS A 360 16.37 -4.72 20.77
C LYS A 360 15.89 -3.73 19.71
N ILE A 361 14.61 -3.34 19.74
CA ILE A 361 14.02 -2.35 18.82
C ILE A 361 14.73 -0.99 18.94
N ALA A 362 15.05 -0.55 20.16
CA ALA A 362 15.78 0.70 20.40
C ALA A 362 17.22 0.66 19.83
N ALA A 363 17.87 -0.50 19.87
CA ALA A 363 19.20 -0.69 19.30
C ALA A 363 19.21 -0.85 17.76
N MET A 364 18.08 -1.22 17.16
CA MET A 364 17.97 -1.41 15.71
C MET A 364 17.88 -0.07 14.96
N PRO A 365 18.51 0.03 13.77
CA PRO A 365 18.40 1.22 12.95
C PRO A 365 16.94 1.40 12.52
N VAL A 366 16.42 2.61 12.70
CA VAL A 366 15.07 2.96 12.27
C VAL A 366 14.98 2.87 10.75
N MET A 367 14.11 1.97 10.29
CA MET A 367 13.84 1.76 8.87
C MET A 367 12.33 1.72 8.66
N ALA A 368 11.85 2.49 7.68
CA ALA A 368 10.53 2.35 7.13
C ALA A 368 10.63 2.47 5.61
N LYS A 369 9.88 1.63 4.91
CA LYS A 369 9.87 1.55 3.45
C LYS A 369 11.24 1.28 2.82
N GLY A 370 12.06 0.49 3.51
CA GLY A 370 13.43 0.17 3.09
C GLY A 370 14.44 1.32 3.20
N VAL A 371 14.05 2.48 3.77
CA VAL A 371 14.93 3.65 3.93
C VAL A 371 15.35 3.78 5.39
N LYS A 372 16.67 3.87 5.63
CA LYS A 372 17.25 4.18 6.95
C LYS A 372 17.04 5.66 7.30
N ALA A 373 16.75 5.97 8.55
CA ALA A 373 16.73 7.34 9.06
C ALA A 373 18.04 8.06 8.74
N SER A 374 17.99 9.25 8.09
CA SER A 374 19.20 10.01 7.79
C SER A 374 19.65 10.83 9.01
N ASN A 375 20.90 10.66 9.45
CA ASN A 375 21.55 11.65 10.31
C ASN A 375 21.90 12.87 9.42
N GLY A 376 21.41 14.06 9.79
CA GLY A 376 21.35 15.28 8.97
C GLY A 376 22.66 15.93 8.50
N SER A 377 23.78 15.20 8.36
CA SER A 377 25.09 15.75 7.97
C SER A 377 25.51 15.50 6.52
N SER A 378 24.83 14.61 5.78
CA SER A 378 25.24 14.20 4.42
C SER A 378 24.83 15.19 3.31
N MET A 379 23.83 16.05 3.58
CA MET A 379 23.23 16.94 2.57
C MET A 379 24.19 18.04 2.07
N ARG A 380 25.22 18.40 2.85
CA ARG A 380 26.15 19.51 2.51
C ARG A 380 27.27 19.12 1.55
N LYS A 381 27.61 17.83 1.40
CA LYS A 381 28.69 17.39 0.50
C LYS A 381 28.21 17.15 -0.95
N PHE A 382 26.90 16.92 -1.13
CA PHE A 382 26.30 16.65 -2.44
C PHE A 382 26.14 17.88 -3.35
N ALA A 383 26.04 19.08 -2.78
CA ALA A 383 25.82 20.31 -3.55
C ALA A 383 27.01 20.67 -4.47
N ILE A 384 28.23 20.25 -4.12
CA ILE A 384 29.45 20.62 -4.86
C ILE A 384 29.75 19.62 -6.00
N GLY A 385 29.36 18.34 -5.86
CA GLY A 385 29.58 17.31 -6.89
C GLY A 385 28.60 17.34 -8.07
N ALA A 386 27.34 17.75 -7.84
CA ALA A 386 26.30 17.75 -8.85
C ALA A 386 26.51 18.79 -9.98
N ALA A 387 27.24 19.87 -9.70
CA ALA A 387 27.55 20.91 -10.69
C ALA A 387 28.53 20.46 -11.79
N LEU A 388 29.42 19.50 -11.48
CA LEU A 388 30.44 19.02 -12.43
C LEU A 388 29.93 17.91 -13.37
N VAL A 389 28.98 17.09 -12.92
CA VAL A 389 28.44 15.97 -13.73
C VAL A 389 27.33 16.42 -14.68
N GLY A 390 26.53 17.42 -14.30
CA GLY A 390 25.48 17.98 -15.15
C GLY A 390 26.00 18.60 -16.46
N GLY A 391 27.22 19.15 -16.46
CA GLY A 391 27.86 19.72 -17.64
C GLY A 391 28.24 18.68 -18.71
N ALA A 392 28.63 17.47 -18.30
CA ALA A 392 29.06 16.41 -19.23
C ALA A 392 27.87 15.71 -19.92
N ALA A 393 26.74 15.55 -19.23
CA ALA A 393 25.55 14.89 -19.77
C ALA A 393 24.84 15.72 -20.87
N ILE A 394 24.88 17.05 -20.76
CA ILE A 394 24.30 17.97 -21.76
C ILE A 394 25.10 17.93 -23.08
N LEU A 395 26.41 17.68 -23.01
CA LEU A 395 27.27 17.56 -24.19
C LEU A 395 27.07 16.22 -24.93
N LEU A 396 26.86 15.11 -24.21
CA LEU A 396 26.55 13.81 -24.84
C LEU A 396 25.17 13.79 -25.51
N GLY A 397 24.16 14.44 -24.91
CA GLY A 397 22.81 14.49 -25.47
C GLY A 397 22.70 15.28 -26.79
N ARG A 398 23.64 16.19 -27.07
CA ARG A 398 23.70 16.93 -28.34
C ARG A 398 24.40 16.17 -29.47
N ALA A 399 25.31 15.24 -29.15
CA ALA A 399 26.01 14.43 -30.16
C ALA A 399 25.10 13.35 -30.78
N ILE A 400 24.15 12.80 -30.00
CA ILE A 400 23.28 11.71 -30.44
C ILE A 400 22.13 12.19 -31.35
N ARG A 401 21.80 13.49 -31.38
CA ARG A 401 20.77 14.06 -32.27
C ARG A 401 21.29 14.41 -33.68
N ARG A 402 22.56 14.16 -34.00
CA ARG A 402 23.17 14.47 -35.30
C ARG A 402 23.76 13.24 -36.02
N ALA A 403 23.36 12.03 -35.62
CA ALA A 403 23.72 10.78 -36.30
C ALA A 403 22.48 10.12 -36.90
#